data_AF-A0A1S2R0N8-F1
#
_entry.id   AF-A0A1S2R0N8-F1
#
_cell.length_a   1.000
_cell.length_b   1.000
_cell.length_c   1.000
_cell.angle_alpha   90.00
_cell.angle_beta   90.00
_cell.angle_gamma   90.00
#
_symmetry.space_group_name_H-M   'P 1'
#
loop_
_entity.id
_entity.type
_entity.pdbx_description
1 polymer ?
#
loop_
_entity_poly.entity_id
_entity_poly.type
_entity_poly.pdbx_seq_one_letter_code
_entity_poly.pdbx_strand_id
1 'polypeptide(L)'
;MKLHNYHWYVKGSNFFTLHEKFEEFYNEAGVHVDELAERLLSIGGNPVATMKECLELSSIQEANGSESAEAMVQSIINDFSIIIGELKEGMNLAGEVSDETTGDMLLAIHSGLEKHVWMLQAFLGKAI
;
A
#
# COMPACT_ATOMS: atom_id res chain seq x y z
N MET A 1 -7.54 -5.19 2.48
CA MET A 1 -8.69 -5.11 3.42
C MET A 1 -8.86 -3.76 4.10
N LYS A 2 -7.83 -3.17 4.75
CA LYS A 2 -7.92 -1.85 5.40
C LYS A 2 -8.54 -0.76 4.51
N LEU A 3 -8.11 -0.64 3.26
CA LEU A 3 -8.64 0.35 2.32
C LEU A 3 -10.15 0.16 2.03
N HIS A 4 -10.63 -1.09 1.89
CA HIS A 4 -12.07 -1.36 1.79
C HIS A 4 -12.82 -0.96 3.05
N ASN A 5 -12.25 -1.22 4.24
CA ASN A 5 -12.83 -0.77 5.50
C ASN A 5 -13.00 0.75 5.51
N TYR A 6 -11.94 1.49 5.19
CA TYR A 6 -12.02 2.95 5.15
C TYR A 6 -12.98 3.46 4.07
N HIS A 7 -13.02 2.84 2.90
CA HIS A 7 -14.01 3.14 1.86
C HIS A 7 -15.46 2.96 2.36
N TRP A 8 -15.76 1.89 3.11
CA TRP A 8 -17.10 1.63 3.62
C TRP A 8 -17.49 2.49 4.84
N TYR A 9 -16.53 2.77 5.72
CA TYR A 9 -16.81 3.38 7.03
C TYR A 9 -16.47 4.87 7.13
N VAL A 10 -15.83 5.46 6.11
CA VAL A 10 -15.59 6.91 6.08
C VAL A 10 -16.92 7.67 6.13
N LYS A 11 -16.92 8.78 6.87
CA LYS A 11 -18.10 9.63 7.09
C LYS A 11 -17.67 11.07 7.36
N GLY A 12 -18.63 11.99 7.30
CA GLY A 12 -18.40 13.41 7.54
C GLY A 12 -18.20 14.22 6.26
N SER A 13 -17.71 15.46 6.41
CA SER A 13 -17.64 16.44 5.31
C SER A 13 -16.78 16.00 4.12
N ASN A 14 -15.80 15.13 4.36
CA ASN A 14 -14.88 14.65 3.33
C ASN A 14 -15.34 13.33 2.67
N PHE A 15 -16.56 12.87 2.95
CA PHE A 15 -17.06 11.56 2.51
C PHE A 15 -16.85 11.30 1.02
N PHE A 16 -17.40 12.16 0.15
CA PHE A 16 -17.36 11.92 -1.30
C PHE A 16 -15.93 11.85 -1.84
N THR A 17 -15.05 12.74 -1.37
CA THR A 17 -13.64 12.77 -1.78
C THR A 17 -12.88 11.54 -1.32
N LEU A 18 -13.01 11.17 -0.05
CA LEU A 18 -12.22 10.08 0.53
C LEU A 18 -12.77 8.70 0.17
N HIS A 19 -14.10 8.57 0.01
CA HIS A 19 -14.74 7.33 -0.42
C HIS A 19 -14.20 6.89 -1.79
N GLU A 20 -14.20 7.79 -2.78
CA GLU A 20 -13.64 7.51 -4.10
C GLU A 20 -12.12 7.30 -4.05
N LYS A 21 -11.40 8.10 -3.26
CA LYS A 21 -9.93 7.97 -3.14
C LYS A 21 -9.50 6.63 -2.53
N PHE A 22 -10.22 6.12 -1.54
CA PHE A 22 -9.91 4.82 -0.95
C PHE A 22 -10.23 3.67 -1.91
N GLU A 23 -11.20 3.84 -2.81
CA GLU A 23 -11.46 2.90 -3.91
C GLU A 23 -10.34 2.86 -4.94
N GLU A 24 -9.87 4.03 -5.37
CA GLU A 24 -8.70 4.13 -6.24
C GLU A 24 -7.52 3.34 -5.66
N PHE A 25 -7.24 3.52 -4.36
CA PHE A 25 -6.13 2.84 -3.71
C PHE A 25 -6.31 1.33 -3.59
N TYR A 26 -7.51 0.80 -3.27
CA TYR A 26 -7.64 -0.66 -3.19
C TYR A 26 -7.60 -1.32 -4.57
N ASN A 27 -8.04 -0.61 -5.62
CA ASN A 27 -7.95 -1.10 -6.99
C ASN A 27 -6.48 -1.14 -7.45
N GLU A 28 -5.73 -0.06 -7.18
CA GLU A 28 -4.30 0.00 -7.45
C GLU A 28 -3.53 -1.09 -6.67
N ALA A 29 -3.80 -1.24 -5.36
CA ALA A 29 -3.18 -2.28 -4.56
C ALA A 29 -3.51 -3.70 -5.06
N GLY A 30 -4.72 -3.91 -5.60
CA GLY A 30 -5.11 -5.17 -6.21
C GLY A 30 -4.24 -5.54 -7.42
N VAL A 31 -3.92 -4.56 -8.28
CA VAL A 31 -3.00 -4.74 -9.41
C VAL A 31 -1.60 -5.09 -8.92
N HIS A 32 -1.07 -4.32 -7.95
CA HIS A 32 0.28 -4.56 -7.41
C HIS A 32 0.41 -5.95 -6.79
N VAL A 33 -0.60 -6.42 -6.05
CA VAL A 33 -0.60 -7.76 -5.43
C VAL A 33 -0.50 -8.86 -6.48
N ASP A 34 -1.29 -8.76 -7.55
CA ASP A 34 -1.29 -9.75 -8.63
C ASP A 34 0.06 -9.78 -9.36
N GLU A 35 0.56 -8.62 -9.78
CA GLU A 35 1.83 -8.51 -10.48
C GLU A 35 3.02 -9.03 -9.65
N LEU A 36 3.06 -8.73 -8.35
CA LEU A 36 4.10 -9.22 -7.45
C LEU A 36 3.99 -10.74 -7.19
N ALA A 37 2.77 -11.28 -7.07
CA ALA A 37 2.56 -12.71 -6.90
C ALA A 37 2.97 -13.49 -8.15
N GLU A 38 2.57 -13.02 -9.33
CA GLU A 38 2.99 -13.60 -10.62
C GLU A 38 4.50 -13.47 -10.83
N ARG A 39 5.11 -12.33 -10.45
CA ARG A 39 6.56 -12.17 -10.50
C ARG A 39 7.26 -13.21 -9.63
N LEU A 40 6.80 -13.41 -8.40
CA LEU A 40 7.37 -14.39 -7.48
C LEU A 40 7.26 -15.82 -8.02
N LEU A 41 6.12 -16.20 -8.61
CA LEU A 41 5.94 -17.48 -9.30
C LEU A 41 6.89 -17.63 -10.49
N SER A 42 7.07 -16.57 -11.29
CA SER A 42 7.92 -16.59 -12.49
C SER A 42 9.39 -16.89 -12.20
N ILE A 43 9.86 -16.56 -10.99
CA ILE A 43 11.22 -16.83 -10.51
C ILE A 43 11.31 -18.07 -9.60
N GLY A 44 10.24 -18.88 -9.54
CA GLY A 44 10.20 -20.16 -8.82
C GLY A 44 9.89 -20.06 -7.32
N GLY A 45 9.45 -18.88 -6.85
CA GLY A 45 8.96 -18.68 -5.49
C GLY A 45 7.51 -19.13 -5.31
N ASN A 46 7.00 -19.02 -4.07
CA ASN A 46 5.63 -19.37 -3.72
C ASN A 46 4.97 -18.18 -3.00
N PRO A 47 4.00 -17.49 -3.61
CA PRO A 47 3.34 -16.37 -2.98
C PRO A 47 2.44 -16.80 -1.83
N VAL A 48 2.31 -15.92 -0.85
CA VAL A 48 1.33 -16.06 0.23
C VAL A 48 -0.07 -15.93 -0.37
N ALA A 49 -0.93 -16.92 -0.12
CA ALA A 49 -2.25 -17.01 -0.75
C ALA A 49 -3.38 -17.32 0.23
N THR A 50 -3.14 -17.23 1.55
CA THR A 50 -4.17 -17.40 2.57
C THR A 50 -4.25 -16.19 3.48
N MET A 51 -5.47 -15.83 3.91
CA MET A 51 -5.68 -14.70 4.82
C MET A 51 -4.91 -14.85 6.13
N LYS A 52 -4.78 -16.07 6.64
CA LYS A 52 -4.05 -16.37 7.87
C LYS A 52 -2.57 -15.99 7.74
N GLU A 53 -1.91 -16.47 6.68
CA GLU A 53 -0.50 -16.16 6.44
C GLU A 53 -0.28 -14.68 6.13
N CYS A 54 -1.19 -14.05 5.37
CA CYS A 54 -1.15 -12.60 5.17
C CYS A 54 -1.14 -11.84 6.50
N LEU A 55 -2.01 -12.21 7.45
CA LEU A 55 -2.09 -11.56 8.77
C LEU A 55 -0.85 -11.84 9.64
N GLU A 56 -0.27 -13.04 9.54
CA GLU A 56 0.94 -13.41 10.29
C GLU A 56 2.19 -12.68 9.79
N LEU A 57 2.28 -12.39 8.49
CA LEU A 57 3.47 -11.83 7.86
C LEU A 57 3.40 -10.31 7.65
N SER A 58 2.21 -9.71 7.61
CA SER A 58 2.07 -8.29 7.29
C SER A 58 2.67 -7.38 8.36
N SER A 59 3.44 -6.39 7.93
CA SER A 59 3.85 -5.25 8.76
C SER A 59 2.71 -4.25 9.00
N ILE A 60 1.64 -4.32 8.19
CA ILE A 60 0.50 -3.41 8.23
C ILE A 60 -0.60 -3.99 9.13
N GLN A 61 -0.97 -3.24 10.16
CA GLN A 61 -2.08 -3.60 11.04
C GLN A 61 -3.42 -3.40 10.35
N GLU A 62 -4.48 -4.13 10.72
CA GLU A 62 -5.81 -3.90 10.16
C GLU A 62 -6.43 -2.56 10.61
N ALA A 63 -7.52 -2.14 9.94
CA ALA A 63 -8.35 -1.03 10.42
C ALA A 63 -9.06 -1.41 11.72
N ASN A 64 -9.22 -0.46 12.62
CA ASN A 64 -10.01 -0.65 13.85
C ASN A 64 -11.52 -0.43 13.60
N GLY A 65 -11.90 0.23 12.49
CA GLY A 65 -13.28 0.52 12.11
C GLY A 65 -13.94 1.67 12.87
N SER A 66 -13.16 2.46 13.60
CA SER A 66 -13.64 3.58 14.44
C SER A 66 -12.90 4.90 14.21
N GLU A 67 -11.98 4.92 13.25
CA GLU A 67 -11.16 6.06 12.90
C GLU A 67 -12.00 7.24 12.37
N SER A 68 -11.55 8.47 12.67
CA SER A 68 -12.05 9.65 11.96
C SER A 68 -11.50 9.69 10.53
N ALA A 69 -12.12 10.47 9.65
CA ALA A 69 -11.64 10.65 8.27
C ALA A 69 -10.16 11.09 8.21
N GLU A 70 -9.75 12.02 9.08
CA GLU A 70 -8.35 12.45 9.18
C GLU A 70 -7.43 11.34 9.71
N ALA A 71 -7.90 10.55 10.68
CA ALA A 71 -7.13 9.43 11.21
C ALA A 71 -6.96 8.30 10.19
N MET A 72 -7.97 8.04 9.34
CA MET A 72 -7.85 7.10 8.22
C MET A 72 -6.75 7.55 7.24
N VAL A 73 -6.76 8.82 6.85
CA VAL A 73 -5.73 9.40 5.97
C VAL A 73 -4.35 9.31 6.62
N GLN A 74 -4.25 9.64 7.91
CA GLN A 74 -2.98 9.53 8.64
C GLN A 74 -2.48 8.07 8.72
N SER A 75 -3.38 7.10 8.93
CA SER A 75 -3.01 5.69 8.92
C SER A 75 -2.44 5.29 7.57
N ILE A 76 -3.09 5.68 6.46
CA ILE A 76 -2.62 5.35 5.10
C ILE A 76 -1.24 5.98 4.84
N ILE A 77 -1.00 7.22 5.26
CA ILE A 77 0.34 7.84 5.14
C ILE A 77 1.40 6.98 5.84
N ASN A 78 1.11 6.53 7.06
CA ASN A 78 2.05 5.71 7.83
C ASN A 78 2.26 4.34 7.16
N ASP A 79 1.18 3.68 6.73
CA ASP A 79 1.23 2.38 6.07
C ASP A 79 2.03 2.45 4.76
N PHE A 80 1.75 3.45 3.92
CA PHE A 80 2.50 3.65 2.67
C PHE A 80 3.97 3.97 2.95
N SER A 81 4.29 4.71 4.01
CA SER A 81 5.68 4.98 4.39
C SER A 81 6.43 3.72 4.81
N ILE A 82 5.76 2.78 5.49
CA ILE A 82 6.32 1.46 5.82
C ILE A 82 6.59 0.68 4.53
N ILE A 83 5.58 0.59 3.65
CA ILE A 83 5.70 -0.16 2.38
C ILE A 83 6.79 0.44 1.49
N ILE A 84 6.92 1.77 1.40
CA ILE A 84 8.02 2.44 0.68
C ILE A 84 9.38 1.97 1.19
N GLY A 85 9.55 1.85 2.52
CA GLY A 85 10.77 1.31 3.13
C GLY A 85 11.04 -0.14 2.73
N GLU A 86 10.02 -1.00 2.77
CA GLU A 86 10.12 -2.41 2.40
C GLU A 86 10.41 -2.60 0.90
N LEU A 87 9.77 -1.80 0.03
CA LEU A 87 10.05 -1.79 -1.41
C LEU A 87 11.51 -1.41 -1.69
N LYS A 88 12.04 -0.44 -0.95
CA LYS A 88 13.45 -0.04 -1.06
C LYS A 88 14.40 -1.14 -0.62
N GLU A 89 14.08 -1.86 0.44
CA GLU A 89 14.83 -3.05 0.85
C GLU A 89 14.77 -4.14 -0.23
N GLY A 90 13.59 -4.42 -0.76
CA GLY A 90 13.40 -5.37 -1.87
C GLY A 90 14.19 -4.99 -3.13
N MET A 91 14.24 -3.71 -3.50
CA MET A 91 15.08 -3.23 -4.61
C MET A 91 16.56 -3.50 -4.37
N ASN A 92 17.06 -3.29 -3.15
CA ASN A 92 18.47 -3.57 -2.82
C ASN A 92 18.77 -5.07 -2.97
N LEU A 93 17.91 -5.94 -2.42
CA LEU A 93 18.05 -7.39 -2.52
C LEU A 93 17.99 -7.89 -3.97
N ALA A 94 17.08 -7.34 -4.78
CA ALA A 94 17.01 -7.64 -6.21
C ALA A 94 18.30 -7.23 -6.93
N GLY A 95 18.88 -6.08 -6.57
CA GLY A 95 20.17 -5.63 -7.08
C GLY A 95 21.33 -6.57 -6.74
N GLU A 96 21.38 -7.12 -5.52
CA GLU A 96 22.41 -8.07 -5.08
C GLU A 96 22.43 -9.36 -5.93
N VAL A 97 21.28 -9.79 -6.44
CA VAL A 97 21.13 -10.98 -7.29
C VAL A 97 20.98 -10.65 -8.77
N SER A 98 21.16 -9.38 -9.16
CA SER A 98 21.01 -8.89 -10.55
C SER A 98 19.63 -9.17 -11.16
N ASP A 99 18.57 -9.15 -10.34
CA ASP A 99 17.18 -9.23 -10.80
C ASP A 99 16.64 -7.83 -11.11
N GLU A 100 17.04 -7.32 -12.28
CA GLU A 100 16.63 -5.98 -12.74
C GLU A 100 15.12 -5.85 -12.94
N THR A 101 14.43 -6.93 -13.34
CA THR A 101 12.98 -6.92 -13.56
C THR A 101 12.22 -6.72 -12.26
N THR A 102 12.58 -7.47 -11.21
CA THR A 102 11.96 -7.26 -9.89
C THR A 102 12.32 -5.87 -9.36
N GLY A 103 13.57 -5.42 -9.53
CA GLY A 103 13.98 -4.07 -9.14
C GLY A 103 13.14 -2.97 -9.78
N ASP A 104 12.90 -3.05 -11.08
CA ASP A 104 12.07 -2.07 -11.82
C ASP A 104 10.61 -2.06 -11.37
N MET A 105 10.01 -3.24 -11.17
CA MET A 105 8.63 -3.35 -10.65
C MET A 105 8.49 -2.69 -9.26
N LEU A 106 9.42 -2.99 -8.35
CA LEU A 106 9.39 -2.41 -7.00
C LEU A 106 9.62 -0.89 -7.03
N LEU A 107 10.48 -0.39 -7.94
CA LEU A 107 10.71 1.04 -8.13
C LEU A 107 9.45 1.78 -8.61
N ALA A 108 8.72 1.19 -9.55
CA ALA A 108 7.48 1.77 -10.07
C ALA A 108 6.44 1.93 -8.95
N ILE A 109 6.25 0.90 -8.12
CA ILE A 109 5.35 0.95 -6.97
C ILE A 109 5.84 1.98 -5.95
N HIS A 110 7.14 1.98 -5.63
CA HIS A 110 7.76 2.90 -4.66
C HIS A 110 7.49 4.36 -5.03
N SER A 111 7.74 4.73 -6.29
CA SER A 111 7.51 6.09 -6.79
C SER A 111 6.02 6.49 -6.74
N GLY A 112 5.12 5.56 -7.06
CA GLY A 112 3.67 5.77 -6.93
C GLY A 112 3.25 6.06 -5.49
N LEU A 113 3.73 5.26 -4.53
CA LEU A 113 3.41 5.44 -3.12
C LEU A 113 3.99 6.73 -2.54
N GLU A 114 5.21 7.15 -2.92
CA GLU A 114 5.78 8.44 -2.50
C GLU A 114 4.89 9.62 -2.94
N LYS A 115 4.39 9.56 -4.18
CA LYS A 115 3.46 10.56 -4.70
C LYS A 115 2.14 10.57 -3.91
N HIS A 116 1.61 9.41 -3.57
CA HIS A 116 0.40 9.32 -2.75
C HIS A 116 0.61 9.86 -1.35
N VAL A 117 1.75 9.54 -0.70
CA VAL A 117 2.11 10.09 0.61
C VAL A 117 2.14 11.61 0.58
N TRP A 118 2.78 12.21 -0.43
CA TRP A 118 2.76 13.66 -0.60
C TRP A 118 1.33 14.22 -0.72
N MET A 119 0.49 13.64 -1.57
CA MET A 119 -0.90 14.11 -1.77
C MET A 119 -1.72 14.01 -0.48
N LEU A 120 -1.56 12.93 0.29
CA LEU A 120 -2.27 12.72 1.55
C LEU A 120 -1.76 13.66 2.67
N GLN A 121 -0.46 13.92 2.74
CA GLN A 121 0.10 14.94 3.64
C GLN A 121 -0.43 16.33 3.31
N ALA A 122 -0.50 16.68 2.02
CA ALA A 122 -1.10 17.92 1.55
C ALA A 122 -2.60 18.01 1.91
N PHE A 123 -3.34 16.91 1.77
CA PHE A 123 -4.74 16.83 2.20
C PHE A 123 -4.92 17.14 3.70
N LEU A 124 -3.99 16.68 4.55
CA LEU A 124 -3.99 16.98 5.99
C LEU A 124 -3.41 18.36 6.35
N GLY A 125 -2.98 19.16 5.36
CA GLY A 125 -2.37 20.46 5.60
C GLY A 125 -1.03 20.41 6.32
N LYS A 126 -0.29 19.29 6.22
CA LYS A 126 1.04 19.15 6.83
C LYS A 126 2.11 19.80 5.95
N ALA A 127 3.19 20.27 6.59
CA ALA A 127 4.38 20.68 5.87
C ALA A 127 5.00 19.46 5.18
N ILE A 128 5.36 19.62 3.90
CA ILE A 128 5.94 18.60 3.02
C ILE A 128 7.46 18.72 3.07
#